data_AF-A0A3P7E8P7-F1
#
_entry.id   AF-A0A3P7E8P7-F1
#
_cell.length_a   1.000
_cell.length_b   1.000
_cell.length_c   1.000
_cell.angle_alpha   90.00
_cell.angle_beta   90.00
_cell.angle_gamma   90.00
#
_symmetry.space_group_name_H-M   'P 1'
#
loop_
_entity.id
_entity.type
_entity.pdbx_description
1 polymer ?
#
loop_
_entity_poly.entity_id
_entity_poly.type
_entity_poly.pdbx_seq_one_letter_code
_entity_poly.pdbx_strand_id
1 'polypeptide(L)'
;MEGKHNLLLQENCFRTFHPNQADTGCSPGSQSKLCCEVSFTPYQSKSYVAMKLEQPTTFVTFKYVAYDYTAGRWIEKDKNTIRVEIDGQTQWLFLDRWRRLELGVSAGGRASHQLETGMYFAVNNPNGEMNELRQQVINEINENK
;
A
#
# COMPACT_ATOMS: atom_id res chain seq x y z
N MET A 1 -39.34 11.34 -6.57
CA MET A 1 -39.92 10.49 -5.50
C MET A 1 -38.90 9.42 -5.16
N GLU A 2 -38.24 9.67 -4.03
CA GLU A 2 -37.41 8.84 -3.14
C GLU A 2 -36.94 7.45 -3.61
N GLY A 3 -35.70 7.42 -4.13
CA GLY A 3 -34.84 6.25 -4.01
C GLY A 3 -34.22 6.23 -2.62
N LYS A 4 -34.78 5.45 -1.69
CA LYS A 4 -34.16 5.23 -0.38
C LYS A 4 -32.88 4.41 -0.56
N HIS A 5 -31.75 5.06 -0.33
CA HIS A 5 -30.46 4.41 -0.10
C HIS A 5 -30.57 3.51 1.14
N ASN A 6 -30.75 2.22 0.92
CA ASN A 6 -30.51 1.21 1.95
C ASN A 6 -29.01 0.85 1.90
N LEU A 7 -28.24 1.39 2.85
CA LEU A 7 -26.94 0.87 3.27
C LEU A 7 -27.18 -0.45 4.02
N LEU A 8 -27.56 -1.51 3.30
CA LEU A 8 -27.67 -2.87 3.83
C LEU A 8 -26.62 -3.71 3.12
N LEU A 9 -25.71 -4.30 3.92
CA LEU A 9 -24.71 -5.32 3.58
C LEU A 9 -24.79 -5.82 2.13
N GLN A 10 -23.80 -5.46 1.32
CA GLN A 10 -23.70 -5.90 -0.07
C GLN A 10 -23.37 -7.40 -0.07
N GLU A 11 -24.39 -8.24 0.05
CA GLU A 11 -24.26 -9.68 -0.08
C GLU A 11 -24.14 -10.03 -1.57
N ASN A 12 -23.02 -10.64 -1.96
CA ASN A 12 -22.87 -11.21 -3.29
C ASN A 12 -23.19 -12.69 -3.22
N CYS A 13 -24.22 -13.15 -3.94
CA CYS A 13 -24.64 -14.55 -3.96
C CYS A 13 -24.42 -15.17 -5.34
N PHE A 14 -23.74 -16.32 -5.38
CA PHE A 14 -23.46 -17.08 -6.59
C PHE A 14 -24.11 -18.46 -6.51
N ARG A 15 -24.66 -18.95 -7.62
CA ARG A 15 -25.27 -20.28 -7.69
C ARG A 15 -24.31 -21.28 -8.30
N THR A 16 -24.24 -22.46 -7.71
CA THR A 16 -23.49 -23.61 -8.23
C THR A 16 -24.41 -24.79 -8.48
N PHE A 17 -24.10 -25.56 -9.51
CA PHE A 17 -24.89 -26.70 -9.95
C PHE A 17 -24.02 -27.96 -10.00
N HIS A 18 -24.47 -29.00 -9.31
CA HIS A 18 -23.79 -30.28 -9.19
C HIS A 18 -24.72 -31.39 -9.71
N PRO A 19 -24.61 -31.78 -11.00
CA PRO A 19 -25.36 -32.91 -11.53
C PRO A 19 -24.84 -34.25 -10.98
N ASN A 20 -25.50 -35.35 -11.34
CA ASN A 20 -25.04 -36.73 -11.13
C ASN A 20 -24.72 -37.08 -9.66
N GLN A 21 -25.58 -36.68 -8.74
CA GLN A 21 -25.45 -37.05 -7.33
C GLN A 21 -25.89 -38.49 -7.09
N ALA A 22 -25.39 -39.10 -6.02
CA ALA A 22 -25.84 -40.42 -5.60
C ALA A 22 -27.32 -40.39 -5.19
N ASP A 23 -28.08 -41.42 -5.56
CA ASP A 23 -29.50 -41.59 -5.22
C ASP A 23 -29.76 -42.01 -3.76
N THR A 24 -28.92 -41.54 -2.84
CA THR A 24 -29.04 -41.90 -1.42
C THR A 24 -30.34 -41.34 -0.87
N GLY A 25 -31.28 -42.22 -0.53
CA GLY A 25 -32.62 -41.84 -0.09
C GLY A 25 -33.63 -41.60 -1.22
N CYS A 26 -33.26 -41.88 -2.48
CA CYS A 26 -34.14 -41.82 -3.64
C CYS A 26 -34.39 -43.22 -4.23
N SER A 27 -35.29 -43.32 -5.22
CA SER A 27 -35.52 -44.57 -5.93
C SER A 27 -34.27 -44.98 -6.72
N PRO A 28 -33.86 -46.26 -6.73
CA PRO A 28 -32.72 -46.72 -7.52
C PRO A 28 -32.84 -46.32 -8.99
N GLY A 29 -31.83 -45.64 -9.52
CA GLY A 29 -31.80 -45.16 -10.91
C GLY A 29 -32.38 -43.77 -11.12
N SER A 30 -32.67 -43.02 -10.05
CA SER A 30 -32.95 -41.60 -10.18
C SER A 30 -31.70 -40.83 -10.64
N GLN A 31 -31.89 -39.60 -11.12
CA GLN A 31 -30.77 -38.71 -11.48
C GLN A 31 -30.78 -37.52 -10.53
N SER A 32 -30.25 -37.76 -9.34
CA SER A 32 -30.19 -36.75 -8.29
C SER A 32 -29.25 -35.60 -8.68
N LYS A 33 -29.62 -34.37 -8.32
CA LYS A 33 -28.85 -33.15 -8.61
C LYS A 33 -28.89 -32.23 -7.41
N LEU A 34 -27.78 -31.51 -7.17
CA LEU A 34 -27.63 -30.59 -6.05
C LEU A 34 -27.42 -29.17 -6.59
N CYS A 35 -28.19 -28.22 -6.07
CA CYS A 35 -28.04 -26.80 -6.35
C CYS A 35 -27.70 -26.08 -5.05
N CYS A 36 -26.66 -25.26 -5.06
CA CYS A 36 -26.22 -24.51 -3.89
C CYS A 36 -26.21 -23.00 -4.18
N GLU A 37 -26.53 -22.21 -3.16
CA GLU A 37 -26.32 -20.77 -3.11
C GLU A 37 -25.12 -20.47 -2.22
N VAL A 38 -24.14 -19.75 -2.75
CA VAL A 38 -22.89 -19.38 -2.07
C VAL A 38 -22.89 -17.87 -1.89
N SER A 39 -23.17 -17.43 -0.66
CA SER A 39 -23.24 -16.03 -0.30
C SER A 39 -21.94 -15.56 0.36
N PHE A 40 -21.46 -14.39 -0.08
CA PHE A 40 -20.27 -13.73 0.43
C PHE A 40 -20.65 -12.43 1.13
N THR A 41 -20.19 -12.28 2.36
CA THR A 41 -20.36 -11.05 3.16
C THR A 41 -19.01 -10.57 3.68
N PRO A 42 -18.77 -9.25 3.73
CA PRO A 42 -17.52 -8.72 4.29
C PRO A 42 -17.32 -9.14 5.75
N TYR A 43 -16.25 -9.85 6.04
CA TYR A 43 -15.93 -10.28 7.39
C TYR A 43 -15.56 -9.09 8.28
N GLN A 44 -16.32 -8.86 9.34
CA GLN A 44 -16.11 -7.75 10.29
C GLN A 44 -16.03 -6.37 9.63
N SER A 45 -16.67 -6.18 8.47
CA SER A 45 -16.60 -4.94 7.69
C SER A 45 -15.17 -4.47 7.38
N LYS A 46 -14.20 -5.39 7.34
CA LYS A 46 -12.80 -5.07 7.04
C LYS A 46 -12.64 -4.70 5.57
N SER A 47 -11.83 -3.69 5.31
CA SER A 47 -11.47 -3.23 3.97
C SER A 47 -9.94 -3.11 3.87
N TYR A 48 -9.41 -3.42 2.69
CA TYR A 48 -7.99 -3.38 2.39
C TYR A 48 -7.77 -2.69 1.06
N VAL A 49 -6.64 -2.00 0.91
CA VAL A 49 -6.15 -1.50 -0.37
C VAL A 49 -4.97 -2.36 -0.80
N ALA A 50 -5.06 -2.94 -1.99
CA ALA A 50 -3.95 -3.66 -2.63
C ALA A 50 -3.23 -2.71 -3.60
N MET A 51 -1.90 -2.84 -3.67
CA MET A 51 -1.04 -2.04 -4.54
C MET A 51 0.11 -2.85 -5.10
N LYS A 52 0.49 -2.54 -6.33
CA LYS A 52 1.70 -3.06 -6.95
C LYS A 52 2.82 -2.05 -6.73
N LEU A 53 3.86 -2.45 -5.99
CA LEU A 53 5.07 -1.63 -5.82
C LEU A 53 6.05 -1.97 -6.93
N GLU A 54 6.53 -0.95 -7.64
CA GLU A 54 7.54 -1.05 -8.69
C GLU A 54 8.95 -0.69 -8.16
N GLN A 55 9.92 -0.57 -9.07
CA GLN A 55 11.26 -0.11 -8.70
C GLN A 55 11.18 1.30 -8.11
N PRO A 56 11.73 1.55 -6.90
CA PRO A 56 11.62 2.84 -6.25
C PRO A 56 12.64 3.84 -6.80
N THR A 57 12.37 5.12 -6.56
CA THR A 57 13.36 6.19 -6.57
C THR A 57 13.87 6.45 -5.15
N THR A 58 15.18 6.51 -4.98
CA THR A 58 15.85 6.66 -3.69
C THR A 58 16.15 8.12 -3.40
N PHE A 59 15.71 8.59 -2.22
CA PHE A 59 15.98 9.95 -1.75
C PHE A 59 16.70 9.92 -0.40
N VAL A 60 17.56 10.90 -0.18
CA VAL A 60 18.15 11.21 1.12
C VAL A 60 17.64 12.57 1.59
N THR A 61 17.22 12.64 2.85
CA THR A 61 16.78 13.89 3.48
C THR A 61 17.82 14.32 4.50
N PHE A 62 18.51 15.43 4.22
CA PHE A 62 19.45 16.07 5.13
C PHE A 62 18.75 17.18 5.93
N LYS A 63 19.17 17.35 7.19
CA LYS A 63 18.80 18.49 8.02
C LYS A 63 20.06 19.30 8.31
N TYR A 64 20.18 20.47 7.69
CA TYR A 64 21.23 21.44 7.96
C TYR A 64 20.80 22.35 9.09
N VAL A 65 21.68 22.57 10.07
CA VAL A 65 21.46 23.54 11.15
C VAL A 65 22.77 24.26 11.47
N ALA A 66 22.75 25.59 11.44
CA ALA A 66 23.85 26.42 11.90
C ALA A 66 23.56 26.93 13.31
N TYR A 67 24.54 26.77 14.20
CA TYR A 67 24.46 27.27 15.57
C TYR A 67 25.54 28.30 15.85
N ASP A 68 25.21 29.27 16.70
CA ASP A 68 26.13 30.26 17.25
C ASP A 68 26.17 30.09 18.78
N TYR A 69 27.34 30.23 19.39
CA TYR A 69 27.50 30.11 20.83
C TYR A 69 27.69 31.49 21.46
N THR A 70 26.62 32.02 22.05
CA THR A 70 26.62 33.36 22.66
C THR A 70 26.03 33.31 24.07
N ALA A 71 26.69 33.96 25.02
CA ALA A 71 26.24 34.07 26.42
C ALA A 71 25.96 32.70 27.08
N GLY A 72 26.84 31.73 26.85
CA GLY A 72 26.77 30.40 27.49
C GLY A 72 25.78 29.42 26.87
N ARG A 73 25.15 29.75 25.73
CA ARG A 73 24.15 28.90 25.07
C ARG A 73 24.36 28.79 23.55
N TRP A 74 23.98 27.65 22.99
CA TRP A 74 23.84 27.46 21.55
C TRP A 74 22.52 28.08 21.06
N ILE A 75 22.60 28.87 20.00
CA ILE A 75 21.49 29.57 19.38
C ILE A 75 21.43 29.13 17.92
N GLU A 76 20.31 28.54 17.50
CA GLU A 76 20.07 28.21 16.09
C GLU A 76 19.99 29.50 15.26
N LYS A 77 20.83 29.63 14.23
CA LYS A 77 20.92 30.79 13.33
C LYS A 77 20.34 30.52 11.96
N ASP A 78 20.48 29.30 11.48
CA ASP A 78 19.93 28.87 10.21
C ASP A 78 19.53 27.41 10.29
N LYS A 79 18.48 27.03 9.56
CA LYS A 79 17.96 25.67 9.53
C LYS A 79 17.28 25.41 8.21
N ASN A 80 17.64 24.30 7.59
CA ASN A 80 17.09 23.88 6.31
C ASN A 80 16.91 22.35 6.26
N THR A 81 15.89 21.89 5.55
CA THR A 81 15.66 20.47 5.26
C THR A 81 15.76 20.27 3.76
N ILE A 82 16.66 19.40 3.33
CA ILE A 82 17.05 19.26 1.93
C ILE A 82 16.82 17.82 1.54
N ARG A 83 16.05 17.62 0.46
CA ARG A 83 15.78 16.29 -0.11
C ARG A 83 16.53 16.17 -1.43
N VAL A 84 17.31 15.09 -1.57
CA VAL A 84 18.17 14.84 -2.72
C VAL A 84 17.87 13.45 -3.28
N GLU A 85 17.66 13.35 -4.60
CA GLU A 85 17.59 12.07 -5.31
C GLU A 85 19.00 11.52 -5.51
N ILE A 86 19.21 10.22 -5.26
CA ILE A 86 20.55 9.62 -5.27
C ILE A 86 20.74 8.46 -6.26
N ASP A 87 19.76 8.19 -7.12
CA ASP A 87 19.86 7.12 -8.13
C ASP A 87 20.68 7.50 -9.38
N GLY A 88 21.17 8.74 -9.44
CA GLY A 88 21.84 9.31 -10.61
C GLY A 88 23.24 9.87 -10.33
N GLN A 89 23.56 10.95 -11.05
CA GLN A 89 24.83 11.67 -10.89
C GLN A 89 24.86 12.46 -9.58
N THR A 90 26.06 12.91 -9.19
CA THR A 90 26.27 13.81 -8.06
C THR A 90 25.35 15.03 -8.16
N GLN A 91 24.53 15.23 -7.13
CA GLN A 91 23.66 16.38 -7.00
C GLN A 91 24.35 17.48 -6.20
N TRP A 92 24.32 18.71 -6.70
CA TRP A 92 24.95 19.88 -6.08
C TRP A 92 23.89 20.89 -5.66
N LEU A 93 24.01 21.41 -4.44
CA LEU A 93 23.04 22.35 -3.87
C LEU A 93 23.64 23.22 -2.78
N PHE A 94 23.10 24.42 -2.58
CA PHE A 94 23.49 25.31 -1.47
C PHE A 94 22.76 24.96 -0.17
N LEU A 95 23.51 24.86 0.92
CA LEU A 95 23.00 24.50 2.26
C LEU A 95 22.44 25.71 3.01
N ASP A 96 23.20 26.81 3.00
CA ASP A 96 22.97 27.98 3.82
C ASP A 96 22.15 29.05 3.10
N ARG A 97 21.46 29.89 3.88
CA ARG A 97 20.66 31.01 3.35
C ARG A 97 21.45 31.97 2.46
N TRP A 98 22.75 32.14 2.69
CA TRP A 98 23.59 33.05 1.92
C TRP A 98 24.21 32.42 0.67
N ARG A 99 23.92 31.14 0.40
CA ARG A 99 24.42 30.38 -0.76
C ARG A 99 25.95 30.42 -0.87
N ARG A 100 26.63 30.18 0.25
CA ARG A 100 28.10 30.15 0.35
C ARG A 100 28.65 28.76 0.58
N LEU A 101 27.83 27.86 1.12
CA LEU A 101 28.19 26.48 1.43
C LEU A 101 27.44 25.57 0.46
N GLU A 102 28.19 24.88 -0.39
CA GLU A 102 27.64 23.91 -1.35
C GLU A 102 27.87 22.48 -0.85
N LEU A 103 26.87 21.62 -1.02
CA LEU A 103 26.93 20.20 -0.72
C LEU A 103 26.80 19.41 -2.04
N GLY A 104 27.81 18.60 -2.34
CA GLY A 104 27.74 17.57 -3.37
C GLY A 104 27.36 16.23 -2.74
N VAL A 105 26.27 15.62 -3.21
CA VAL A 105 25.79 14.32 -2.72
C VAL A 105 25.82 13.31 -3.85
N SER A 106 26.46 12.16 -3.62
CA SER A 106 26.45 11.02 -4.54
C SER A 106 26.33 9.73 -3.74
N ALA A 107 25.66 8.73 -4.32
CA ALA A 107 25.63 7.37 -3.77
C ALA A 107 26.67 6.49 -4.49
N GLY A 108 27.39 5.67 -3.72
CA GLY A 108 28.35 4.71 -4.28
C GLY A 108 27.72 3.49 -4.95
N GLY A 109 26.39 3.39 -4.95
CA GLY A 109 25.62 2.26 -5.45
C GLY A 109 24.16 2.37 -5.02
N ARG A 110 23.39 1.30 -5.24
CA ARG A 110 22.01 1.20 -4.74
C ARG A 110 21.97 1.18 -3.22
N ALA A 111 20.83 1.57 -2.64
CA ALA A 111 20.58 1.40 -1.22
C ALA A 111 20.81 -0.06 -0.78
N SER A 112 21.27 -0.27 0.46
CA SER A 112 21.60 -1.60 0.98
C SER A 112 20.40 -2.54 1.06
N HIS A 113 19.19 -1.97 1.17
CA HIS A 113 17.94 -2.71 1.20
C HIS A 113 16.90 -2.02 0.31
N GLN A 114 16.10 -2.83 -0.36
CA GLN A 114 15.00 -2.37 -1.19
C GLN A 114 13.83 -3.34 -1.02
N LEU A 115 12.61 -2.82 -0.95
CA LEU A 115 11.42 -3.65 -1.05
C LEU A 115 11.36 -4.28 -2.45
N GLU A 116 11.00 -5.56 -2.49
CA GLU A 116 10.84 -6.28 -3.75
C GLU A 116 9.64 -5.75 -4.53
N THR A 117 9.76 -5.74 -5.85
CA THR A 117 8.64 -5.44 -6.75
C THR A 117 7.57 -6.52 -6.60
N GLY A 118 6.30 -6.12 -6.42
CA GLY A 118 5.21 -7.07 -6.25
C GLY A 118 3.96 -6.48 -5.62
N MET A 119 3.03 -7.37 -5.26
CA MET A 119 1.76 -7.02 -4.62
C MET A 119 1.91 -6.90 -3.11
N TYR A 120 1.44 -5.77 -2.58
CA TYR A 120 1.35 -5.45 -1.16
C TYR A 120 -0.05 -4.95 -0.82
N PHE A 121 -0.38 -4.94 0.46
CA PHE A 121 -1.67 -4.43 0.92
C PHE A 121 -1.58 -3.77 2.29
N ALA A 122 -2.53 -2.89 2.59
CA ALA A 122 -2.73 -2.36 3.92
C ALA A 122 -4.23 -2.24 4.22
N VAL A 123 -4.56 -2.09 5.50
CA VAL A 123 -5.93 -1.82 5.95
C VAL A 123 -6.36 -0.46 5.41
N ASN A 124 -7.56 -0.42 4.85
CA ASN A 124 -8.20 0.80 4.38
C ASN A 124 -8.96 1.45 5.54
N ASN A 125 -8.34 2.44 6.19
CA ASN A 125 -9.02 3.14 7.28
C ASN A 125 -9.96 4.22 6.71
N PRO A 126 -11.16 4.43 7.32
CA PRO A 126 -12.13 5.41 6.84
C PRO A 126 -11.62 6.86 6.82
N ASN A 127 -10.58 7.17 7.59
CA ASN A 127 -9.96 8.50 7.65
C ASN A 127 -8.97 8.78 6.50
N GLY A 128 -8.76 7.81 5.60
CA GLY A 128 -7.79 7.91 4.50
C GLY A 128 -6.34 7.66 4.91
N GLU A 129 -6.07 7.38 6.19
CA GLU A 129 -4.74 6.98 6.64
C GLU A 129 -4.48 5.52 6.27
N MET A 130 -3.32 5.27 5.68
CA MET A 130 -2.89 3.91 5.38
C MET A 130 -2.06 3.36 6.53
N ASN A 131 -2.43 2.17 7.02
CA ASN A 131 -1.61 1.43 7.98
C ASN A 131 -0.33 0.88 7.32
N GLU A 132 0.53 0.25 8.11
CA GLU A 132 1.73 -0.42 7.60
C GLU A 132 1.41 -1.43 6.48
N LEU A 133 2.26 -1.43 5.45
CA LEU A 133 2.19 -2.36 4.33
C LEU A 133 2.50 -3.79 4.80
N ARG A 134 1.79 -4.75 4.20
CA ARG A 134 1.96 -6.18 4.44
C ARG A 134 2.15 -6.89 3.09
N GLN A 135 2.87 -8.01 3.13
CA GLN A 135 3.09 -8.87 1.98
C GLN A 135 2.47 -10.24 2.24
N GLN A 136 1.63 -10.70 1.31
CA GLN A 136 1.04 -12.03 1.26
C GLN A 136 0.72 -12.36 -0.21
N VAL A 137 0.43 -13.61 -0.54
CA VAL A 137 -0.04 -14.00 -1.88
C VAL A 137 -1.36 -13.29 -2.17
N ILE A 138 -1.33 -12.34 -3.10
CA ILE A 138 -2.45 -11.50 -3.53
C ILE A 138 -2.41 -11.41 -5.05
N ASN A 139 -3.58 -11.53 -5.67
CA ASN A 139 -3.71 -11.45 -7.12
C ASN A 139 -3.41 -10.03 -7.64
N GLU A 140 -2.78 -9.93 -8.80
CA GLU A 140 -2.76 -8.68 -9.56
C GLU A 140 -4.18 -8.32 -10.06
N ILE A 141 -4.39 -7.06 -10.43
CA ILE A 141 -5.71 -6.57 -10.88
C ILE A 141 -6.24 -7.28 -12.14
N ASN A 142 -5.36 -7.88 -12.92
CA ASN A 142 -5.68 -8.60 -14.15
C ASN A 142 -5.70 -10.12 -14.01
N GLU A 143 -5.41 -10.65 -12.82
CA GLU A 143 -5.50 -12.08 -12.54
C GLU A 143 -6.95 -12.44 -12.13
N ASN A 144 -7.46 -13.58 -12.64
CA ASN A 144 -8.83 -14.07 -12.46
C ASN A 144 -9.95 -13.21 -13.08
N LYS A 145 -9.71 -12.68 -14.28
CA LYS A 145 -10.77 -12.13 -15.15
C LYS A 145 -11.66 -13.20 -15.76
#